data_AF-A0A179G3G6-F1
#
_entry.id   AF-A0A179G3G6-F1
#
_cell.length_a   1.000
_cell.length_b   1.000
_cell.length_c   1.000
_cell.angle_alpha   90.00
_cell.angle_beta   90.00
_cell.angle_gamma   90.00
#
_symmetry.space_group_name_H-M   'P 1'
#
loop_
_entity.id
_entity.type
_entity.pdbx_description
1 polymer ?
#
loop_
_entity_poly.entity_id
_entity_poly.type
_entity_poly.pdbx_seq_one_letter_code
_entity_poly.pdbx_strand_id
1 'polypeptide(L)'
;MALKTALLMASSIAASVMGTALNNRDECGAPEPTEEHKAITKQLLLNETMFADNEFSAKANINVPVHVHIVARDKTPNGGYAKETDIRNTIAGMNKHYSNMGFQYILKNIDYTINAEWSSNKGEYAMKEKLREGDYKTLNLYYIPTLDANGYCYLPIKTPDAASFIKDGCTIRTDKMTNGQTTTHEVGHWLGLYHTFQGECGGSGDQVDDTPACKKTWSCNDNQDTCPGRPGKDPVHNFMSYGTCRREFTVGQGKRMRSSYDYYRK
;
A
#
# COMPACT_ATOMS: atom_id res chain seq x y z
N MET A 1 28.19 41.34 64.83
CA MET A 1 29.08 41.13 63.67
C MET A 1 28.53 39.96 62.87
N ALA A 2 27.88 40.25 61.75
CA ALA A 2 27.24 39.26 60.89
C ALA A 2 28.22 38.76 59.83
N LEU A 3 28.44 37.44 59.76
CA LEU A 3 29.17 36.79 58.68
C LEU A 3 28.17 36.50 57.54
N LYS A 4 28.45 37.08 56.36
CA LYS A 4 27.71 36.85 55.12
C LYS A 4 28.14 35.52 54.51
N THR A 5 27.19 34.62 54.27
CA THR A 5 27.40 33.47 53.38
C THR A 5 26.58 33.70 52.11
N ALA A 6 27.28 33.92 51.01
CA ALA A 6 26.69 34.04 49.68
C ALA A 6 26.43 32.62 49.13
N LEU A 7 25.18 32.31 48.82
CA LEU A 7 24.81 31.13 48.05
C LEU A 7 24.54 31.58 46.61
N LEU A 8 25.41 31.19 45.68
CA LEU A 8 25.17 31.34 44.25
C LEU A 8 24.04 30.40 43.83
N MET A 9 22.92 30.95 43.36
CA MET A 9 21.95 30.19 42.58
C MET A 9 22.48 30.05 41.15
N ALA A 10 22.90 28.84 40.78
CA ALA A 10 23.13 28.49 39.39
C ALA A 10 21.76 28.27 38.72
N SER A 11 21.38 29.18 37.83
CA SER A 11 20.20 29.04 36.96
C SER A 11 20.52 28.05 35.83
N SER A 12 20.03 26.83 35.93
CA SER A 12 20.01 25.89 34.81
C SER A 12 18.85 26.25 33.87
N ILE A 13 19.18 26.79 32.70
CA ILE A 13 18.23 26.91 31.59
C ILE A 13 18.03 25.50 31.04
N ALA A 14 16.94 24.85 31.44
CA ALA A 14 16.47 23.65 30.78
C ALA A 14 15.94 24.05 29.40
N ALA A 15 16.75 23.88 28.36
CA ALA A 15 16.28 23.95 26.98
C ALA A 15 15.30 22.78 26.76
N SER A 16 14.01 23.09 26.72
CA SER A 16 12.97 22.15 26.34
C SER A 16 13.11 21.86 24.85
N VAL A 17 13.73 20.73 24.54
CA VAL A 17 13.67 20.15 23.20
C VAL A 17 12.22 19.67 23.04
N MET A 18 11.38 20.48 22.40
CA MET A 18 10.11 20.00 21.86
C MET A 18 10.45 19.01 20.75
N GLY A 19 10.66 17.75 21.14
CA GLY A 19 10.56 16.63 20.22
C GLY A 19 9.15 16.66 19.69
N THR A 20 8.98 17.14 18.46
CA THR A 20 7.77 16.92 17.68
C THR A 20 7.50 15.42 17.72
N ALA A 21 6.47 15.00 18.43
CA ALA A 21 5.95 13.66 18.32
C ALA A 21 5.65 13.45 16.82
N LEU A 22 6.52 12.71 16.15
CA LEU A 22 6.21 12.15 14.84
C LEU A 22 5.00 11.28 15.12
N ASN A 23 3.82 11.73 14.71
CA ASN A 23 2.65 10.88 14.63
C ASN A 23 3.02 9.74 13.67
N ASN A 24 3.56 8.64 14.22
CA ASN A 24 3.77 7.38 13.52
C ASN A 24 2.40 6.82 13.18
N ARG A 25 1.75 7.42 12.18
CA ARG A 25 0.61 6.83 11.51
C ARG A 25 1.12 5.62 10.76
N ASP A 26 0.38 4.51 10.85
CA ASP A 26 0.72 3.28 10.16
C ASP A 26 0.88 3.55 8.66
N GLU A 27 1.89 2.95 8.03
CA GLU A 27 2.15 3.23 6.62
C GLU A 27 1.08 2.62 5.71
N CYS A 28 0.62 1.41 6.02
CA CYS A 28 -0.47 0.72 5.33
C CYS A 28 -1.44 0.13 6.37
N GLY A 29 -2.73 0.24 6.08
CA GLY A 29 -3.83 -0.32 6.88
C GLY A 29 -4.49 -1.54 6.23
N ALA A 30 -3.84 -2.19 5.27
CA ALA A 30 -4.37 -3.41 4.65
C ALA A 30 -4.59 -4.50 5.72
N PRO A 31 -5.71 -5.24 5.66
CA PRO A 31 -5.98 -6.30 6.61
C PRO A 31 -4.98 -7.44 6.43
N GLU A 32 -4.66 -8.12 7.55
CA GLU A 32 -3.87 -9.34 7.49
C GLU A 32 -4.55 -10.42 6.62
N PRO A 33 -3.78 -11.21 5.86
CA PRO A 33 -4.35 -12.29 5.06
C PRO A 33 -5.05 -13.33 5.94
N THR A 34 -6.24 -13.76 5.53
CA THR A 34 -6.93 -14.88 6.19
C THR A 34 -6.18 -16.19 5.99
N GLU A 35 -6.42 -17.18 6.84
CA GLU A 35 -5.81 -18.51 6.68
C GLU A 35 -6.19 -19.17 5.34
N GLU A 36 -7.42 -18.95 4.86
CA GLU A 36 -7.85 -19.39 3.53
C GLU A 36 -7.03 -18.71 2.43
N HIS A 37 -6.86 -17.38 2.50
CA HIS A 37 -6.05 -16.65 1.52
C HIS A 37 -4.59 -17.12 1.55
N LYS A 38 -4.00 -17.37 2.73
CA LYS A 38 -2.65 -17.95 2.86
C LYS A 38 -2.56 -19.33 2.22
N ALA A 39 -3.54 -20.21 2.43
CA ALA A 39 -3.57 -21.54 1.84
C ALA A 39 -3.62 -21.49 0.30
N ILE A 40 -4.47 -20.63 -0.26
CA ILE A 40 -4.57 -20.42 -1.71
C ILE A 40 -3.27 -19.82 -2.25
N THR A 41 -2.72 -18.78 -1.61
CA THR A 41 -1.45 -18.16 -2.03
C THR A 41 -0.31 -19.19 -2.07
N LYS A 42 -0.25 -20.11 -1.09
CA LYS A 42 0.73 -21.20 -1.09
C LYS A 42 0.51 -22.18 -2.24
N GLN A 43 -0.74 -22.50 -2.57
CA GLN A 43 -1.06 -23.33 -3.74
C GLN A 43 -0.66 -22.65 -5.06
N LEU A 44 -0.89 -21.34 -5.18
CA LEU A 44 -0.46 -20.56 -6.34
C LEU A 44 1.06 -20.56 -6.48
N LEU A 45 1.81 -20.40 -5.38
CA LEU A 45 3.28 -20.51 -5.40
C LEU A 45 3.77 -21.85 -5.94
N LEU A 46 3.15 -22.96 -5.50
CA LEU A 46 3.50 -24.29 -6.01
C LEU A 46 3.25 -24.41 -7.52
N ASN A 47 2.17 -23.81 -8.02
CA ASN A 47 1.91 -23.80 -9.46
C ASN A 47 2.91 -22.91 -10.22
N GLU A 48 3.26 -21.75 -9.67
CA GLU A 48 4.23 -20.81 -10.25
C GLU A 48 5.62 -21.43 -10.42
N THR A 49 6.03 -22.26 -9.45
CA THR A 49 7.33 -22.95 -9.44
C THR A 49 7.33 -24.21 -10.33
N MET A 50 6.22 -24.96 -10.37
CA MET A 50 6.10 -26.20 -11.16
C MET A 50 5.92 -25.96 -12.66
N PHE A 51 5.32 -24.85 -13.08
CA PHE A 51 5.09 -24.51 -14.49
C PHE A 51 6.01 -23.40 -15.00
N ALA A 52 7.19 -23.25 -14.40
CA ALA A 52 8.17 -22.21 -14.70
C ALA A 52 8.76 -22.25 -16.13
N ASP A 53 8.46 -23.28 -16.92
CA ASP A 53 8.87 -23.43 -18.32
C ASP A 53 8.17 -22.44 -19.29
N ASN A 54 7.09 -21.79 -18.86
CA ASN A 54 6.58 -20.62 -19.56
C ASN A 54 7.31 -19.38 -19.04
N GLU A 55 8.25 -18.86 -19.83
CA GLU A 55 8.85 -17.55 -19.60
C GLU A 55 7.74 -16.55 -19.24
N PHE A 56 7.78 -16.02 -18.02
CA PHE A 56 6.89 -14.93 -17.62
C PHE A 56 7.10 -13.79 -18.61
N SER A 57 6.16 -13.63 -19.53
CA SER A 57 6.19 -12.53 -20.48
C SER A 57 5.80 -11.27 -19.74
N ALA A 58 6.81 -10.48 -19.38
CA ALA A 58 6.66 -9.19 -18.70
C ALA A 58 5.85 -8.15 -19.50
N LYS A 59 5.43 -8.44 -20.73
CA LYS A 59 4.61 -7.52 -21.54
C LYS A 59 3.21 -7.37 -20.96
N ALA A 60 2.81 -6.12 -20.69
CA ALA A 60 1.46 -5.77 -20.26
C ALA A 60 0.39 -6.31 -21.22
N ASN A 61 -0.35 -7.33 -20.78
CA ASN A 61 -1.47 -7.91 -21.52
C ASN A 61 -2.75 -8.00 -20.69
N ILE A 62 -2.72 -7.61 -19.40
CA ILE A 62 -3.91 -7.41 -18.58
C ILE A 62 -4.22 -5.92 -18.53
N ASN A 63 -5.33 -5.54 -19.15
CA ASN A 63 -5.87 -4.19 -19.05
C ASN A 63 -6.86 -4.14 -17.88
N VAL A 64 -6.51 -3.40 -16.82
CA VAL A 64 -7.36 -3.19 -15.65
C VAL A 64 -8.10 -1.86 -15.81
N PRO A 65 -9.43 -1.85 -15.96
CA PRO A 65 -10.21 -0.62 -15.92
C PRO A 65 -10.08 0.03 -14.53
N VAL A 66 -9.86 1.34 -14.49
CA VAL A 66 -9.71 2.11 -13.23
C VAL A 66 -10.72 3.23 -13.14
N HIS A 67 -11.44 3.27 -12.03
CA HIS A 67 -12.26 4.42 -11.63
C HIS A 67 -11.60 5.09 -10.42
N VAL A 68 -11.50 6.42 -10.46
CA VAL A 68 -10.93 7.23 -9.38
C VAL A 68 -12.02 8.10 -8.76
N HIS A 69 -12.23 7.91 -7.47
CA HIS A 69 -13.23 8.63 -6.68
C HIS A 69 -12.51 9.56 -5.71
N ILE A 70 -12.64 10.88 -5.91
CA ILE A 70 -12.13 11.88 -4.98
C ILE A 70 -13.23 12.23 -4.00
N VAL A 71 -13.09 11.85 -2.73
CA VAL A 71 -14.06 12.16 -1.68
C VAL A 71 -13.48 13.22 -0.75
N ALA A 72 -13.94 14.44 -0.95
CA ALA A 72 -13.43 15.62 -0.28
C ALA A 72 -14.46 16.19 0.70
N ARG A 73 -13.98 16.90 1.73
CA ARG A 73 -14.83 17.66 2.66
C ARG A 73 -15.44 18.90 1.99
N ASP A 74 -14.65 19.56 1.15
CA ASP A 74 -14.96 20.80 0.46
C ASP A 74 -14.09 20.91 -0.81
N LYS A 75 -14.26 21.97 -1.61
CA LYS A 75 -13.51 22.17 -2.87
C LYS A 75 -12.10 22.76 -2.68
N THR A 76 -11.49 22.60 -1.51
CA THR A 76 -10.11 23.05 -1.25
C THR A 76 -9.12 21.89 -1.24
N PRO A 77 -7.82 22.13 -1.51
CA PRO A 77 -6.79 21.11 -1.37
C PRO A 77 -6.76 20.50 0.05
N ASN A 78 -6.90 21.32 1.09
CA ASN A 78 -6.97 20.87 2.49
C ASN A 78 -8.25 20.08 2.81
N GLY A 79 -9.28 20.22 1.97
CA GLY A 79 -10.49 19.39 1.99
C GLY A 79 -10.31 18.04 1.31
N GLY A 80 -9.16 17.76 0.70
CA GLY A 80 -8.94 16.54 -0.09
C GLY A 80 -9.37 16.66 -1.54
N TYR A 81 -9.67 17.87 -2.03
CA TYR A 81 -10.04 18.09 -3.42
C TYR A 81 -8.79 18.07 -4.32
N ALA A 82 -8.41 16.88 -4.80
CA ALA A 82 -7.24 16.66 -5.63
C ALA A 82 -7.37 17.30 -7.02
N LYS A 83 -6.26 17.76 -7.61
CA LYS A 83 -6.26 18.21 -9.00
C LYS A 83 -6.28 17.01 -9.94
N GLU A 84 -7.02 17.12 -11.03
CA GLU A 84 -7.06 16.06 -12.05
C GLU A 84 -5.67 15.72 -12.61
N THR A 85 -4.77 16.71 -12.70
CA THR A 85 -3.37 16.50 -13.09
C THR A 85 -2.64 15.54 -12.17
N ASP A 86 -2.86 15.64 -10.86
CA ASP A 86 -2.21 14.79 -9.87
C ASP A 86 -2.71 13.35 -10.01
N ILE A 87 -4.03 13.17 -10.22
CA ILE A 87 -4.67 11.88 -10.47
C ILE A 87 -4.08 11.21 -11.72
N ARG A 88 -4.01 11.94 -12.84
CA ARG A 88 -3.46 11.42 -14.10
C ARG A 88 -1.98 11.06 -13.96
N ASN A 89 -1.21 11.87 -13.23
CA ASN A 89 0.19 11.58 -12.94
C ASN A 89 0.34 10.31 -12.08
N THR A 90 -0.52 10.09 -11.09
CA THR A 90 -0.53 8.86 -10.30
C THR A 90 -0.79 7.63 -11.16
N ILE A 91 -1.81 7.66 -12.04
CA ILE A 91 -2.10 6.54 -12.95
C ILE A 91 -0.93 6.30 -13.93
N ALA A 92 -0.32 7.37 -14.45
CA ALA A 92 0.86 7.24 -15.31
C ALA A 92 2.05 6.62 -14.56
N GLY A 93 2.30 7.04 -13.31
CA GLY A 93 3.32 6.48 -12.43
C GLY A 93 3.09 5.00 -12.14
N MET A 94 1.85 4.61 -11.83
CA MET A 94 1.47 3.20 -11.66
C MET A 94 1.78 2.39 -12.93
N ASN A 95 1.34 2.87 -14.10
CA ASN A 95 1.63 2.19 -15.36
C ASN A 95 3.14 2.02 -15.61
N LYS A 96 3.97 2.96 -15.18
CA LYS A 96 5.42 2.80 -15.22
C LYS A 96 5.89 1.67 -14.29
N HIS A 97 5.44 1.66 -13.04
CA HIS A 97 5.86 0.66 -12.04
C HIS A 97 5.41 -0.77 -12.39
N TYR A 98 4.23 -0.91 -12.99
CA TYR A 98 3.65 -2.21 -13.36
C TYR A 98 3.94 -2.63 -14.81
N SER A 99 4.62 -1.80 -15.61
CA SER A 99 4.88 -2.06 -17.04
C SER A 99 5.53 -3.42 -17.30
N ASN A 100 6.44 -3.85 -16.43
CA ASN A 100 7.13 -5.15 -16.50
C ASN A 100 6.45 -6.26 -15.67
N MET A 101 5.29 -5.97 -15.09
CA MET A 101 4.53 -6.90 -14.24
C MET A 101 3.31 -7.47 -14.97
N GLY A 102 3.10 -7.13 -16.25
CA GLY A 102 2.01 -7.66 -17.05
C GLY A 102 0.68 -6.89 -16.96
N PHE A 103 0.66 -5.74 -16.26
CA PHE A 103 -0.56 -4.95 -16.03
C PHE A 103 -0.48 -3.55 -16.65
N GLN A 104 -1.59 -3.12 -17.23
CA GLN A 104 -1.84 -1.77 -17.70
C GLN A 104 -3.16 -1.26 -17.08
N TYR A 105 -3.10 -0.14 -16.40
CA TYR A 105 -4.23 0.54 -15.77
C TYR A 105 -4.82 1.58 -16.71
N ILE A 106 -6.08 1.37 -17.09
CA ILE A 106 -6.81 2.21 -18.03
C ILE A 106 -7.82 3.05 -17.27
N LEU A 107 -7.49 4.33 -17.08
CA LEU A 107 -8.40 5.29 -16.44
C LEU A 107 -9.68 5.44 -17.25
N LYS A 108 -10.82 5.11 -16.64
CA LYS A 108 -12.15 5.18 -17.24
C LYS A 108 -12.91 6.43 -16.81
N ASN A 109 -12.90 6.73 -15.52
CA ASN A 109 -13.62 7.86 -14.95
C ASN A 109 -12.85 8.48 -13.79
N ILE A 110 -13.09 9.78 -13.58
CA ILE A 110 -12.73 10.51 -12.37
C ILE A 110 -13.99 11.23 -11.89
N ASP A 111 -14.42 10.96 -10.67
CA ASP A 111 -15.48 11.72 -10.03
C ASP A 111 -15.04 12.39 -8.73
N TYR A 112 -15.82 13.39 -8.34
CA TYR A 112 -15.61 14.20 -7.16
C TYR A 112 -16.88 14.22 -6.32
N THR A 113 -16.78 13.74 -5.08
CA THR A 113 -17.86 13.73 -4.12
C THR A 113 -17.51 14.64 -2.95
N ILE A 114 -18.38 15.61 -2.65
CA ILE A 114 -18.27 16.44 -1.44
C ILE A 114 -19.10 15.80 -0.33
N ASN A 115 -18.43 15.16 0.63
CA ASN A 115 -19.08 14.51 1.76
C ASN A 115 -18.17 14.57 3.00
N ALA A 116 -18.56 15.37 3.98
CA ALA A 116 -17.78 15.59 5.20
C ALA A 116 -17.61 14.31 6.03
N GLU A 117 -18.62 13.45 6.10
CA GLU A 117 -18.56 12.19 6.83
C GLU A 117 -17.55 11.24 6.18
N TRP A 118 -17.73 10.95 4.89
CA TRP A 118 -16.86 10.01 4.15
C TRP A 118 -15.42 10.50 4.08
N SER A 119 -15.21 11.80 3.90
CA SER A 119 -13.87 12.41 3.90
C SER A 119 -13.12 12.29 5.24
N SER A 120 -13.84 11.97 6.33
CA SER A 120 -13.32 11.83 7.68
C SER A 120 -13.07 10.38 8.11
N ASN A 121 -12.93 9.45 7.15
CA ASN A 121 -12.79 8.00 7.38
C ASN A 121 -14.01 7.37 8.07
N LYS A 122 -15.23 7.79 7.69
CA LYS A 122 -16.49 7.23 8.22
C LYS A 122 -17.39 6.74 7.10
N GLY A 123 -18.22 5.74 7.37
CA GLY A 123 -19.23 5.28 6.40
C GLY A 123 -18.66 4.62 5.15
N GLU A 124 -17.51 3.93 5.24
CA GLU A 124 -16.83 3.28 4.09
C GLU A 124 -17.80 2.45 3.23
N TYR A 125 -18.61 1.59 3.85
CA TYR A 125 -19.53 0.73 3.12
C TYR A 125 -20.52 1.56 2.27
N ALA A 126 -21.18 2.54 2.88
CA ALA A 126 -22.14 3.39 2.19
C ALA A 126 -21.48 4.23 1.08
N MET A 127 -20.25 4.70 1.32
CA MET A 127 -19.45 5.40 0.32
C MET A 127 -19.15 4.50 -0.88
N LYS A 128 -18.59 3.32 -0.65
CA LYS A 128 -18.20 2.40 -1.73
C LYS A 128 -19.42 1.79 -2.43
N GLU A 129 -20.50 1.49 -1.71
CA GLU A 129 -21.76 1.03 -2.32
C GLU A 129 -22.32 2.07 -3.29
N LYS A 130 -22.19 3.35 -2.95
CA LYS A 130 -22.66 4.45 -3.79
C LYS A 130 -21.76 4.73 -5.00
N LEU A 131 -20.44 4.60 -4.82
CA LEU A 131 -19.45 5.12 -5.77
C LEU A 131 -18.80 4.03 -6.64
N ARG A 132 -18.73 2.78 -6.17
CA ARG A 132 -18.07 1.69 -6.90
C ARG A 132 -18.65 1.54 -8.30
N GLU A 133 -17.75 1.40 -9.27
CA GLU A 133 -18.10 1.13 -10.66
C GLU A 133 -17.45 -0.17 -11.17
N GLY A 134 -18.12 -0.81 -12.13
CA GLY A 134 -17.64 -1.99 -12.83
C GLY A 134 -17.80 -3.31 -12.07
N ASP A 135 -17.21 -4.36 -12.64
CA ASP A 135 -17.21 -5.72 -12.11
C ASP A 135 -16.00 -5.97 -11.18
N TYR A 136 -15.71 -7.24 -10.86
CA TYR A 136 -14.60 -7.59 -9.97
C TYR A 136 -13.20 -7.47 -10.62
N LYS A 137 -13.15 -7.26 -11.94
CA LYS A 137 -11.92 -6.98 -12.71
C LYS A 137 -11.55 -5.50 -12.68
N THR A 138 -12.48 -4.65 -12.25
CA THR A 138 -12.36 -3.19 -12.23
C THR A 138 -11.76 -2.71 -10.92
N LEU A 139 -10.68 -1.94 -11.00
CA LEU A 139 -10.03 -1.32 -9.85
C LEU A 139 -10.72 0.01 -9.51
N ASN A 140 -11.21 0.13 -8.28
CA ASN A 140 -11.76 1.38 -7.76
C ASN A 140 -10.77 1.98 -6.76
N LEU A 141 -10.30 3.21 -7.03
CA LEU A 141 -9.38 3.97 -6.18
C LEU A 141 -10.13 5.12 -5.51
N TYR A 142 -10.24 5.08 -4.19
CA TYR A 142 -10.88 6.12 -3.39
C TYR A 142 -9.79 6.97 -2.73
N TYR A 143 -9.83 8.29 -2.94
CA TYR A 143 -8.93 9.23 -2.27
C TYR A 143 -9.70 10.08 -1.29
N ILE A 144 -9.32 10.01 -0.01
CA ILE A 144 -9.95 10.78 1.07
C ILE A 144 -8.87 11.51 1.89
N PRO A 145 -9.15 12.69 2.48
CA PRO A 145 -8.11 13.48 3.15
C PRO A 145 -7.67 12.90 4.50
N THR A 146 -8.52 12.10 5.16
CA THR A 146 -8.26 11.57 6.50
C THR A 146 -8.31 10.06 6.50
N LEU A 147 -7.21 9.43 6.92
CA LEU A 147 -7.08 8.00 7.19
C LEU A 147 -6.09 7.82 8.35
N ASP A 148 -6.24 6.72 9.07
CA ASP A 148 -5.30 6.33 10.14
C ASP A 148 -3.95 5.86 9.58
N ALA A 149 -3.95 5.34 8.34
CA ALA A 149 -2.76 4.98 7.57
C ALA A 149 -2.55 5.89 6.34
N ASN A 150 -1.50 5.64 5.53
CA ASN A 150 -1.38 6.31 4.23
C ASN A 150 -2.37 5.75 3.19
N GLY A 151 -2.75 4.48 3.33
CA GLY A 151 -3.75 3.84 2.50
C GLY A 151 -3.98 2.39 2.93
N TYR A 152 -4.91 1.73 2.24
CA TYR A 152 -5.14 0.29 2.30
C TYR A 152 -5.84 -0.19 1.03
N CYS A 153 -5.64 -1.45 0.64
CA CYS A 153 -6.58 -2.19 -0.19
C CYS A 153 -6.98 -3.50 0.50
N TYR A 154 -8.16 -4.00 0.14
CA TYR A 154 -8.51 -5.38 0.47
C TYR A 154 -7.79 -6.36 -0.46
N LEU A 155 -7.32 -7.46 0.12
CA LEU A 155 -6.86 -8.63 -0.62
C LEU A 155 -8.02 -9.27 -1.41
N PRO A 156 -7.75 -9.90 -2.56
CA PRO A 156 -8.80 -10.45 -3.41
C PRO A 156 -9.46 -11.72 -2.81
N ILE A 157 -10.72 -11.97 -3.17
CA ILE A 157 -11.55 -13.09 -2.72
C ILE A 157 -12.18 -13.76 -3.96
N LYS A 158 -12.23 -15.09 -4.02
CA LYS A 158 -12.59 -15.82 -5.27
C LYS A 158 -14.07 -15.67 -5.62
N THR A 159 -14.91 -15.68 -4.59
CA THR A 159 -16.36 -15.53 -4.70
C THR A 159 -16.80 -14.58 -3.59
N PRO A 160 -16.56 -13.26 -3.76
CA PRO A 160 -16.93 -12.30 -2.74
C PRO A 160 -18.46 -12.27 -2.60
N ASP A 161 -18.95 -12.22 -1.36
CA ASP A 161 -20.33 -11.82 -1.12
C ASP A 161 -20.55 -10.35 -1.51
N ALA A 162 -21.81 -9.89 -1.49
CA ALA A 162 -22.14 -8.53 -1.88
C ALA A 162 -21.35 -7.48 -1.07
N ALA A 163 -21.14 -7.72 0.22
CA ALA A 163 -20.46 -6.76 1.09
C ALA A 163 -18.96 -6.68 0.80
N SER A 164 -18.32 -7.83 0.61
CA SER A 164 -16.91 -7.94 0.22
C SER A 164 -16.67 -7.35 -1.17
N PHE A 165 -17.60 -7.58 -2.10
CA PHE A 165 -17.55 -6.99 -3.44
C PHE A 165 -17.61 -5.46 -3.38
N ILE A 166 -18.52 -4.91 -2.58
CA ILE A 166 -18.63 -3.46 -2.36
C ILE A 166 -17.34 -2.89 -1.76
N LYS A 167 -16.76 -3.57 -0.78
CA LYS A 167 -15.54 -3.10 -0.09
C LYS A 167 -14.28 -3.18 -0.95
N ASP A 168 -14.20 -4.10 -1.92
CA ASP A 168 -13.05 -4.28 -2.80
C ASP A 168 -12.59 -2.96 -3.46
N GLY A 169 -11.29 -2.86 -3.66
CA GLY A 169 -10.62 -1.65 -4.10
C GLY A 169 -9.74 -1.06 -3.01
N CYS A 170 -9.30 0.18 -3.23
CA CYS A 170 -8.23 0.80 -2.45
C CYS A 170 -8.65 2.17 -1.95
N THR A 171 -8.42 2.46 -0.68
CA THR A 171 -8.63 3.80 -0.10
C THR A 171 -7.28 4.38 0.29
N ILE A 172 -6.92 5.54 -0.27
CA ILE A 172 -5.62 6.18 -0.09
C ILE A 172 -5.83 7.60 0.41
N ARG A 173 -4.90 8.07 1.26
CA ARG A 173 -4.94 9.44 1.74
C ARG A 173 -4.58 10.41 0.60
N THR A 174 -5.38 11.45 0.39
CA THR A 174 -5.21 12.33 -0.78
C THR A 174 -3.82 12.98 -0.85
N ASP A 175 -3.22 13.33 0.28
CA ASP A 175 -1.86 13.91 0.34
C ASP A 175 -0.74 12.91 -0.02
N LYS A 176 -1.06 11.62 -0.21
CA LYS A 176 -0.14 10.57 -0.64
C LYS A 176 -0.25 10.24 -2.12
N MET A 177 -1.24 10.81 -2.82
CA MET A 177 -1.45 10.63 -4.25
C MET A 177 -0.17 10.90 -5.08
N THR A 178 0.56 11.96 -4.74
CA THR A 178 1.68 12.47 -5.54
C THR A 178 3.04 11.86 -5.21
N ASN A 179 3.15 11.01 -4.18
CA ASN A 179 4.45 10.40 -3.84
C ASN A 179 4.87 9.25 -4.77
N GLY A 180 3.96 8.80 -5.65
CA GLY A 180 4.15 7.72 -6.61
C GLY A 180 4.22 6.30 -6.02
N GLN A 181 4.42 6.17 -4.71
CA GLN A 181 4.70 4.90 -4.04
C GLN A 181 3.47 4.32 -3.36
N THR A 182 2.68 5.14 -2.65
CA THR A 182 1.59 4.63 -1.82
C THR A 182 0.53 3.92 -2.66
N THR A 183 0.00 4.54 -3.71
CA THR A 183 -0.99 3.86 -4.56
C THR A 183 -0.44 2.59 -5.21
N THR A 184 0.85 2.58 -5.58
CA THR A 184 1.52 1.38 -6.12
C THR A 184 1.61 0.27 -5.06
N HIS A 185 1.98 0.59 -3.83
CA HIS A 185 2.01 -0.36 -2.71
C HIS A 185 0.62 -0.97 -2.46
N GLU A 186 -0.39 -0.11 -2.30
CA GLU A 186 -1.74 -0.56 -2.00
C GLU A 186 -2.29 -1.46 -3.12
N VAL A 187 -2.12 -1.07 -4.38
CA VAL A 187 -2.59 -1.88 -5.52
C VAL A 187 -1.84 -3.22 -5.63
N GLY A 188 -0.62 -3.32 -5.08
CA GLY A 188 0.05 -4.61 -4.86
C GLY A 188 -0.79 -5.56 -4.00
N HIS A 189 -1.39 -5.08 -2.91
CA HIS A 189 -2.33 -5.86 -2.10
C HIS A 189 -3.61 -6.19 -2.85
N TRP A 190 -4.16 -5.26 -3.65
CA TRP A 190 -5.34 -5.57 -4.48
C TRP A 190 -5.08 -6.71 -5.50
N LEU A 191 -3.81 -6.89 -5.90
CA LEU A 191 -3.31 -7.99 -6.72
C LEU A 191 -2.81 -9.20 -5.91
N GLY A 192 -2.96 -9.21 -4.58
CA GLY A 192 -2.66 -10.35 -3.71
C GLY A 192 -1.20 -10.47 -3.25
N LEU A 193 -0.39 -9.40 -3.36
CA LEU A 193 0.91 -9.34 -2.70
C LEU A 193 0.76 -9.09 -1.20
N TYR A 194 1.64 -9.69 -0.42
CA TYR A 194 1.80 -9.36 1.01
C TYR A 194 2.96 -8.39 1.21
N HIS A 195 3.07 -7.84 2.41
CA HIS A 195 4.27 -7.11 2.79
C HIS A 195 5.49 -8.03 2.77
N THR A 196 6.64 -7.51 2.35
CA THR A 196 7.90 -8.29 2.29
C THR A 196 8.33 -8.87 3.64
N PHE A 197 7.92 -8.24 4.73
CA PHE A 197 8.18 -8.66 6.10
C PHE A 197 7.11 -9.62 6.66
N GLN A 198 6.21 -10.17 5.83
CA GLN A 198 5.18 -11.08 6.30
C GLN A 198 5.80 -12.33 6.93
N GLY A 199 5.42 -12.63 8.17
CA GLY A 199 5.98 -13.74 8.95
C GLY A 199 7.42 -13.51 9.45
N GLU A 200 8.03 -12.37 9.14
CA GLU A 200 9.39 -11.99 9.55
C GLU A 200 10.44 -13.10 9.27
N CYS A 201 11.52 -13.14 10.05
CA CYS A 201 12.59 -14.12 9.88
C CYS A 201 12.19 -15.58 10.18
N GLY A 202 11.07 -15.80 10.89
CA GLY A 202 10.67 -17.12 11.40
C GLY A 202 9.54 -17.78 10.60
N GLY A 203 8.76 -16.99 9.87
CA GLY A 203 7.55 -17.45 9.19
C GLY A 203 7.81 -17.98 7.79
N SER A 204 6.71 -18.12 7.05
CA SER A 204 6.72 -18.60 5.66
C SER A 204 7.01 -17.50 4.63
N GLY A 205 7.28 -16.25 5.07
CA GLY A 205 7.50 -15.11 4.19
C GLY A 205 6.21 -14.55 3.57
N ASP A 206 6.39 -13.63 2.64
CA ASP A 206 5.34 -13.03 1.79
C ASP A 206 4.84 -13.97 0.68
N GLN A 207 5.28 -15.24 0.74
CA GLN A 207 5.02 -16.29 -0.23
C GLN A 207 5.62 -15.99 -1.61
N VAL A 208 6.63 -15.15 -1.76
CA VAL A 208 7.33 -14.96 -3.03
C VAL A 208 8.79 -15.41 -2.85
N ASP A 209 9.29 -16.28 -3.72
CA ASP A 209 10.59 -16.95 -3.48
C ASP A 209 11.80 -16.02 -3.66
N ASP A 210 11.68 -14.98 -4.49
CA ASP A 210 12.76 -14.04 -4.80
C ASP A 210 12.75 -12.76 -3.94
N THR A 211 11.91 -12.72 -2.90
CA THR A 211 11.87 -11.66 -1.88
C THR A 211 12.51 -12.17 -0.59
N PRO A 212 13.69 -11.64 -0.20
CA PRO A 212 14.33 -12.03 1.07
C PRO A 212 13.44 -11.73 2.28
N ALA A 213 13.42 -12.67 3.24
CA ALA A 213 12.72 -12.46 4.51
C ALA A 213 13.37 -11.34 5.31
N CYS A 214 12.56 -10.41 5.82
CA CYS A 214 13.01 -9.28 6.64
C CYS A 214 12.04 -9.00 7.78
N LYS A 215 12.46 -8.17 8.74
CA LYS A 215 11.56 -7.57 9.74
C LYS A 215 10.98 -6.26 9.21
N LYS A 216 9.82 -5.88 9.74
CA LYS A 216 9.20 -4.59 9.43
C LYS A 216 10.16 -3.44 9.76
N THR A 217 10.47 -2.62 8.75
CA THR A 217 11.42 -1.51 8.86
C THR A 217 11.05 -0.38 7.89
N TRP A 218 11.50 0.83 8.21
CA TRP A 218 11.41 2.02 7.35
C TRP A 218 12.78 2.41 6.77
N SER A 219 13.79 1.56 6.97
CA SER A 219 15.16 1.81 6.54
C SER A 219 15.27 1.90 5.02
N CYS A 220 16.13 2.79 4.56
CA CYS A 220 16.57 2.88 3.17
C CYS A 220 18.05 2.52 3.01
N ASN A 221 18.59 1.72 3.94
CA ASN A 221 19.97 1.24 3.88
C ASN A 221 20.04 -0.05 3.06
N ASP A 222 20.69 0.01 1.90
CA ASP A 222 20.92 -1.13 0.98
C ASP A 222 21.72 -2.27 1.62
N ASN A 223 22.37 -2.02 2.77
CA ASN A 223 23.11 -3.02 3.53
C ASN A 223 22.33 -3.58 4.74
N GLN A 224 21.05 -3.21 4.89
CA GLN A 224 20.22 -3.71 5.96
C GLN A 224 20.00 -5.23 5.80
N ASP A 225 20.23 -5.96 6.88
CA ASP A 225 19.92 -7.39 6.97
C ASP A 225 19.42 -7.68 8.38
N THR A 226 18.09 -7.75 8.51
CA THR A 226 17.43 -8.02 9.79
C THR A 226 17.25 -9.51 10.06
N CYS A 227 17.51 -10.36 9.06
CA CYS A 227 17.38 -11.80 9.11
C CYS A 227 18.67 -12.50 8.63
N PRO A 228 19.84 -12.29 9.28
CA PRO A 228 21.15 -12.75 8.79
C PRO A 228 21.32 -14.27 8.71
N GLY A 229 20.38 -15.05 9.27
CA GLY A 229 20.31 -16.50 9.12
C GLY A 229 19.49 -16.97 7.91
N ARG A 230 18.97 -16.05 7.09
CA ARG A 230 18.18 -16.31 5.88
C ARG A 230 18.94 -15.75 4.66
N PRO A 231 18.70 -16.29 3.45
CA PRO A 231 19.32 -15.76 2.24
C PRO A 231 18.85 -14.33 1.91
N GLY A 232 19.79 -13.47 1.51
CA GLY A 232 19.52 -12.13 0.99
C GLY A 232 19.52 -11.02 2.04
N LYS A 233 19.52 -9.77 1.58
CA LYS A 233 19.39 -8.56 2.41
C LYS A 233 17.93 -8.09 2.42
N ASP A 234 17.56 -7.24 3.37
CA ASP A 234 16.22 -6.66 3.44
C ASP A 234 15.87 -5.96 2.10
N PRO A 235 14.71 -6.27 1.49
CA PRO A 235 14.29 -5.67 0.22
C PRO A 235 13.75 -4.24 0.42
N VAL A 236 14.59 -3.31 0.92
CA VAL A 236 14.22 -1.93 1.31
C VAL A 236 13.67 -1.07 0.17
N HIS A 237 13.95 -1.42 -1.08
CA HIS A 237 13.46 -0.73 -2.27
C HIS A 237 12.19 -1.33 -2.86
N ASN A 238 11.72 -2.44 -2.31
CA ASN A 238 10.52 -3.11 -2.81
C ASN A 238 9.27 -2.28 -2.50
N PHE A 239 8.35 -2.16 -3.47
CA PHE A 239 7.10 -1.45 -3.25
C PHE A 239 6.27 -2.02 -2.11
N MET A 240 6.38 -3.32 -1.79
CA MET A 240 5.69 -3.98 -0.68
C MET A 240 6.43 -3.89 0.66
N SER A 241 7.57 -3.21 0.71
CA SER A 241 8.22 -2.77 1.96
C SER A 241 7.63 -1.43 2.43
N TYR A 242 8.12 -0.93 3.56
CA TYR A 242 7.84 0.41 4.07
C TYR A 242 9.02 1.35 3.88
N GLY A 243 8.76 2.66 3.97
CA GLY A 243 9.75 3.71 3.73
C GLY A 243 9.54 4.47 2.42
N THR A 244 10.47 5.38 2.13
CA THR A 244 10.33 6.39 1.07
C THR A 244 11.18 6.14 -0.17
N CYS A 245 12.04 5.10 -0.15
CA CYS A 245 12.96 4.76 -1.23
C CYS A 245 12.47 3.60 -2.11
N ARG A 246 11.17 3.31 -2.09
CA ARG A 246 10.59 2.18 -2.83
C ARG A 246 10.50 2.51 -4.32
N ARG A 247 10.88 1.57 -5.16
CA ARG A 247 11.00 1.78 -6.61
C ARG A 247 10.83 0.53 -7.47
N GLU A 248 10.71 -0.66 -6.89
CA GLU A 248 10.68 -1.90 -7.67
C GLU A 248 9.76 -3.00 -7.11
N PHE A 249 9.33 -3.88 -8.01
CA PHE A 249 8.81 -5.21 -7.71
C PHE A 249 9.82 -6.25 -8.19
N THR A 250 9.80 -7.44 -7.61
CA THR A 250 10.57 -8.59 -8.11
C THR A 250 9.85 -9.29 -9.26
N VAL A 251 10.54 -10.19 -9.96
CA VAL A 251 9.92 -11.00 -11.01
C VAL A 251 8.92 -11.99 -10.40
N GLY A 252 9.24 -12.56 -9.23
CA GLY A 252 8.35 -13.42 -8.48
C GLY A 252 7.06 -12.70 -8.07
N GLN A 253 7.13 -11.43 -7.66
CA GLN A 253 5.94 -10.62 -7.39
C GLN A 253 5.10 -10.41 -8.66
N GLY A 254 5.72 -10.21 -9.83
CA GLY A 254 5.03 -10.17 -11.12
C GLY A 254 4.24 -11.45 -11.42
N LYS A 255 4.87 -12.62 -11.24
CA LYS A 255 4.22 -13.93 -11.38
C LYS A 255 3.07 -14.11 -10.39
N ARG A 256 3.28 -13.75 -9.13
CA ARG A 256 2.26 -13.82 -8.07
C ARG A 256 1.05 -12.94 -8.38
N MET A 257 1.27 -11.68 -8.78
CA MET A 257 0.18 -10.79 -9.14
C MET A 257 -0.65 -11.36 -10.30
N ARG A 258 0.02 -11.97 -11.29
CA ARG A 258 -0.65 -12.62 -12.42
C ARG A 258 -1.48 -13.82 -11.99
N SER A 259 -0.91 -14.76 -11.24
CA SER A 259 -1.60 -15.97 -10.78
C SER A 259 -2.80 -15.61 -9.88
N SER A 260 -2.62 -14.64 -8.99
CA SER A 260 -3.65 -14.09 -8.11
C SER A 260 -4.77 -13.44 -8.93
N TYR A 261 -4.46 -12.58 -9.91
CA TYR A 261 -5.47 -11.97 -10.77
C TYR A 261 -6.27 -13.03 -11.55
N ASP A 262 -5.58 -14.01 -12.13
CA ASP A 262 -6.20 -15.10 -12.89
C ASP A 262 -7.05 -16.01 -12.01
N TYR A 263 -6.65 -16.23 -10.76
CA TYR A 263 -7.44 -17.01 -9.81
C TYR A 263 -8.65 -16.21 -9.31
N TYR A 264 -8.47 -15.01 -8.77
CA TYR A 264 -9.52 -14.34 -8.03
C TYR A 264 -10.44 -13.46 -8.89
N ARG A 265 -9.92 -12.84 -9.95
CA ARG A 265 -10.61 -11.77 -10.67
C ARG A 265 -11.09 -12.17 -12.07
N LYS A 266 -10.55 -13.24 -12.67
CA LYS A 266 -11.01 -13.74 -13.98
C LYS A 266 -12.29 -14.53 -13.93
#